data_AF-A0AAP2H7B4-F1
#
_entry.id   AF-A0AAP2H7B4-F1
#
_cell.length_a   1.000
_cell.length_b   1.000
_cell.length_c   1.000
_cell.angle_alpha   90.00
_cell.angle_beta   90.00
_cell.angle_gamma   90.00
#
_symmetry.space_group_name_H-M   'P 1'
#
loop_
_entity.id
_entity.type
_entity.pdbx_description
1 polymer ?
#
loop_
_entity_poly.entity_id
_entity_poly.type
_entity_poly.pdbx_seq_one_letter_code
_entity_poly.pdbx_strand_id
1 'polypeptide(L)' 'MKAYPVPVLYEEMAFIAHHFHWSHRDLMELEHRERRRWCREISRMNRALDGAPANPFEL' A
#
# COMPACT_ATOMS: atom_id res chain seq x y z
N MET A 1 16.03 -13.77 -16.12
CA MET A 1 14.85 -13.08 -15.55
C MET A 1 14.08 -14.09 -14.70
N LYS A 2 13.86 -13.85 -13.41
CA LYS A 2 12.94 -14.67 -12.59
C LYS A 2 11.55 -14.06 -12.67
N ALA A 3 10.53 -14.89 -12.90
CA ALA A 3 9.14 -14.45 -12.83
C ALA A 3 8.82 -13.91 -11.44
N TYR A 4 7.98 -12.88 -11.38
CA TYR A 4 7.54 -12.33 -10.10
C TYR A 4 6.57 -13.32 -9.42
N PRO A 5 6.71 -13.60 -8.11
CA PRO A 5 5.83 -14.55 -7.44
C PRO A 5 4.39 -14.05 -7.39
N VAL A 6 3.46 -14.83 -7.93
CA VAL A 6 2.02 -14.53 -7.92
C VAL A 6 1.47 -14.34 -6.49
N PRO A 7 1.86 -15.13 -5.47
CA PRO A 7 1.39 -14.90 -4.10
C PRO A 7 1.74 -13.50 -3.58
N VAL A 8 2.97 -13.04 -3.83
CA VAL A 8 3.44 -11.71 -3.39
C VAL A 8 2.69 -10.60 -4.12
N LEU A 9 2.33 -10.80 -5.39
CA LEU A 9 1.49 -9.85 -6.13
C LEU A 9 0.13 -9.66 -5.44
N TYR A 10 -0.55 -10.75 -5.09
CA TYR A 10 -1.85 -10.67 -4.42
C TYR A 10 -1.75 -10.08 -3.01
N GLU A 11 -0.69 -10.38 -2.26
CA GLU A 11 -0.42 -9.75 -0.96
C GLU A 11 -0.27 -8.23 -1.08
N GLU A 12 0.54 -7.76 -2.04
CA GLU A 12 0.74 -6.32 -2.28
C GLU A 12 -0.57 -5.62 -2.68
N MET A 13 -1.37 -6.25 -3.54
CA MET A 13 -2.69 -5.72 -3.94
C MET A 13 -3.66 -5.69 -2.76
N ALA A 14 -3.76 -6.77 -1.97
CA ALA A 14 -4.62 -6.84 -0.80
C ALA A 14 -4.22 -5.78 0.25
N PHE A 15 -2.93 -5.58 0.46
CA PHE A 15 -2.42 -4.55 1.36
C PHE A 15 -2.85 -3.14 0.95
N ILE A 16 -2.75 -2.82 -0.35
CA ILE A 16 -3.18 -1.51 -0.86
C ILE A 16 -4.70 -1.38 -0.80
N ALA A 17 -5.45 -2.42 -1.21
CA ALA A 17 -6.90 -2.45 -1.13
C ALA A 17 -7.41 -2.22 0.30
N HIS A 18 -6.72 -2.76 1.29
CA HIS A 18 -7.09 -2.60 2.70
C HIS A 18 -6.98 -1.14 3.18
N HIS A 19 -6.00 -0.37 2.67
CA HIS A 19 -5.74 1.00 3.15
C HIS A 19 -6.40 2.09 2.29
N PHE A 20 -6.45 1.91 0.96
CA PHE A 20 -6.99 2.91 0.04
C PHE A 20 -8.30 2.50 -0.61
N HIS A 21 -8.77 1.27 -0.38
CA HIS A 21 -10.03 0.75 -0.92
C HIS A 21 -10.14 0.85 -2.45
N TRP A 22 -9.00 0.82 -3.15
CA TRP A 22 -8.97 0.77 -4.60
C TRP A 22 -9.57 -0.54 -5.11
N SER A 23 -10.23 -0.46 -6.27
CA SER A 23 -10.85 -1.64 -6.86
C SER A 23 -9.78 -2.63 -7.35
N HIS A 24 -10.17 -3.90 -7.48
CA HIS A 24 -9.28 -4.91 -8.07
C HIS A 24 -8.78 -4.50 -9.45
N ARG A 25 -9.63 -3.85 -10.27
CA ARG A 25 -9.26 -3.37 -11.60
C ARG A 25 -8.15 -2.33 -11.52
N ASP A 26 -8.32 -1.30 -10.69
CA ASP A 26 -7.34 -0.21 -10.59
C ASP A 26 -5.99 -0.74 -10.07
N LEU A 27 -6.02 -1.74 -9.18
CA LEU A 27 -4.81 -2.40 -8.69
C LEU A 27 -4.10 -3.26 -9.74
N MET A 28 -4.85 -3.89 -10.64
CA MET A 28 -4.29 -4.67 -11.74
C MET A 28 -3.64 -3.80 -12.82
N GLU A 29 -4.03 -2.53 -12.92
CA GLU A 29 -3.45 -1.56 -13.85
C GLU A 29 -2.11 -0.99 -13.37
N LEU A 30 -1.78 -1.12 -12.08
CA LEU A 30 -0.52 -0.62 -11.52
C LEU A 30 0.69 -1.41 -12.03
N GLU A 31 1.72 -0.69 -12.48
CA GLU A 31 3.01 -1.32 -12.72
C GLU A 31 3.59 -1.91 -11.43
N HIS A 32 4.40 -2.96 -11.57
CA HIS A 32 5.06 -3.58 -10.42
C HIS A 32 5.81 -2.57 -9.53
N ARG A 33 6.49 -1.58 -10.14
CA ARG A 33 7.25 -0.57 -9.38
C ARG A 33 6.34 0.40 -8.63
N GLU A 34 5.19 0.74 -9.20
CA GLU A 34 4.21 1.63 -8.60
C GLU A 34 3.52 0.95 -7.42
N ARG A 35 3.07 -0.29 -7.59
CA ARG A 35 2.48 -1.07 -6.50
C ARG A 35 3.43 -1.16 -5.31
N ARG A 36 4.70 -1.50 -5.55
CA ARG A 36 5.77 -1.51 -4.52
C ARG A 36 5.96 -0.15 -3.86
N ARG A 37 5.82 0.96 -4.60
CA ARG A 37 5.92 2.32 -4.06
C ARG A 37 4.77 2.59 -3.10
N TRP A 38 3.53 2.28 -3.48
CA TRP A 38 2.38 2.46 -2.62
C TRP A 38 2.47 1.66 -1.32
N CYS A 39 2.93 0.40 -1.37
CA CYS A 39 3.19 -0.37 -0.15
C CYS A 39 4.17 0.36 0.79
N ARG A 40 5.26 0.95 0.25
CA ARG A 40 6.23 1.71 1.06
C ARG A 40 5.64 2.98 1.65
N GLU A 41 4.83 3.72 0.90
CA GLU A 41 4.19 4.96 1.37
C GLU A 41 3.21 4.68 2.50
N ILE A 42 2.36 3.65 2.35
CA ILE A 42 1.43 3.21 3.40
C ILE A 42 2.22 2.84 4.66
N SER A 43 3.27 2.02 4.55
CA SER A 43 4.09 1.67 5.72
C SER A 43 4.78 2.88 6.34
N ARG A 44 5.15 3.91 5.57
CA ARG A 44 5.71 5.16 6.10
C ARG A 44 4.67 5.94 6.89
N MET A 45 3.44 6.04 6.37
CA MET A 45 2.33 6.72 7.04
C MET A 45 1.95 6.02 8.35
N ASN A 46 1.81 4.69 8.35
CA ASN A 46 1.47 3.94 9.55
C ASN A 46 2.55 4.10 10.63
N ARG A 47 3.83 4.03 10.28
CA ARG A 47 4.92 4.30 11.24
C ARG A 47 4.91 5.72 11.79
N ALA A 48 4.49 6.70 11.00
CA ALA A 48 4.36 8.08 11.47
C ALA A 48 3.19 8.22 12.45
N LEU A 49 2.07 7.56 12.17
CA LEU A 49 0.89 7.53 13.06
C LEU A 49 1.16 6.79 14.37
N ASP A 50 1.83 5.65 14.30
CA ASP A 50 2.19 4.84 15.49
C ASP A 50 3.10 5.60 16.48
N GLY A 51 3.76 6.67 16.03
CA GLY A 51 4.62 7.56 16.84
C GLY A 51 4.10 8.99 17.01
N ALA A 52 2.91 9.33 16.51
CA ALA A 52 2.37 10.69 16.57
C ALA A 52 1.49 10.90 17.83
N PRO A 53 1.61 12.04 18.53
CA PRO A 53 0.59 12.46 19.50
C PRO A 53 -0.75 12.77 18.79
N ALA A 54 -1.83 12.80 19.58
CA ALA A 54 -3.21 13.01 19.12
C ALA A 54 -3.31 14.05 17.99
N ASN A 55 -3.98 13.61 16.93
CA ASN A 55 -4.30 14.28 15.67
C ASN A 55 -3.95 15.79 15.59
N PRO A 56 -3.05 16.22 14.69
CA PRO A 56 -2.73 17.65 14.48
C PRO A 56 -3.87 18.46 13.84
N PHE A 57 -5.01 17.83 13.55
CA PHE A 57 -6.23 18.46 13.08
C PHE A 57 -7.35 18.49 14.14
N GLU A 58 -7.09 18.04 15.37
CA GLU A 58 -7.97 18.31 16.50
C GLU A 58 -7.71 19.74 17.02
N LEU A 59 -8.62 20.65 16.67
CA LEU A 59 -8.88 21.93 17.34
C LEU A 59 -10.14 21.79 18.20
#